data_AF-A0A2E8KDH0-F1
#
_entry.id   AF-A0A2E8KDH0-F1
#
_cell.length_a   1.000
_cell.length_b   1.000
_cell.length_c   1.000
_cell.angle_alpha   90.00
_cell.angle_beta   90.00
_cell.angle_gamma   90.00
#
_symmetry.space_group_name_H-M   'P 1'
#
loop_
_entity.id
_entity.type
_entity.pdbx_description
1 polymer ?
#
loop_
_entity_poly.entity_id
_entity_poly.type
_entity_poly.pdbx_seq_one_letter_code
_entity_poly.pdbx_strand_id
1 'polypeptide(L)'
;MRCPKCDADMIEVHCEDIVIDRCSACKGIWFDRGEAETLSRKWIAEFIDTGDPAIGHKLNTLDTIPCPRCGETMKRFLDIDGQQLQYETCDEHGQFFDAGEFTLWAESQYL
;
A
#
# COMPACT_ATOMS: atom_id res chain seq x y z
N MET A 1 11.75 8.34 -0.42
CA MET A 1 10.99 8.17 0.85
C MET A 1 11.49 6.93 1.59
N ARG A 2 11.33 6.79 2.92
CA ARG A 2 11.65 5.56 3.66
C ARG A 2 10.38 4.75 3.94
N CYS A 3 10.46 3.43 3.76
CA CYS A 3 9.31 2.54 3.94
C CYS A 3 8.89 2.50 5.41
N PRO A 4 7.60 2.74 5.72
CA PRO A 4 7.16 2.82 7.11
C PRO A 4 7.11 1.45 7.82
N LYS A 5 7.18 0.32 7.09
CA LYS A 5 7.20 -1.05 7.66
C LYS A 5 8.59 -1.61 7.91
N CYS A 6 9.54 -1.39 6.99
CA CYS A 6 10.85 -2.03 7.04
C CYS A 6 12.04 -1.06 6.94
N ASP A 7 11.76 0.25 6.95
CA ASP A 7 12.70 1.36 6.79
C ASP A 7 13.44 1.39 5.45
N ALA A 8 13.45 0.35 4.59
CA ALA A 8 14.17 0.40 3.32
C ALA A 8 13.73 1.55 2.38
N ASP A 9 14.57 1.91 1.40
CA ASP A 9 14.26 2.95 0.43
C ASP A 9 13.02 2.60 -0.40
N MET A 10 12.17 3.61 -0.64
CA MET A 10 11.09 3.53 -1.62
C MET A 10 11.55 4.09 -2.96
N ILE A 11 11.17 3.39 -4.03
CA ILE A 11 11.51 3.71 -5.41
C ILE A 11 10.25 4.14 -6.16
N GLU A 12 10.38 5.15 -7.01
CA GLU A 12 9.28 5.62 -7.85
C GLU A 12 8.92 4.57 -8.90
N VAL A 13 7.62 4.34 -9.08
CA VAL A 13 7.05 3.51 -10.13
C VAL A 13 6.08 4.38 -10.91
N HIS A 14 6.37 4.58 -12.20
CA HIS A 14 5.52 5.36 -13.09
C HIS A 14 4.47 4.46 -13.72
N CYS A 15 3.20 4.83 -13.57
CA CYS A 15 2.09 4.14 -14.20
C CYS A 15 1.08 5.16 -14.72
N GLU A 16 0.83 5.15 -16.02
CA GLU A 16 0.10 6.23 -16.70
C GLU A 16 0.74 7.60 -16.38
N ASP A 17 -0.05 8.57 -15.93
CA ASP A 17 0.42 9.90 -15.52
C ASP A 17 0.65 10.02 -14.00
N ILE A 18 0.65 8.89 -13.28
CA ILE A 18 0.79 8.82 -11.81
C ILE A 18 2.13 8.21 -11.42
N VAL A 19 2.70 8.72 -10.33
CA VAL A 19 3.96 8.23 -9.75
C VAL A 19 3.68 7.78 -8.33
N ILE A 20 3.81 6.46 -8.10
CA ILE A 20 3.69 5.87 -6.75
C ILE A 20 5.07 5.50 -6.21
N ASP A 21 5.17 5.32 -4.89
CA ASP A 21 6.39 4.92 -4.21
C ASP A 21 6.28 3.43 -3.82
N ARG A 22 7.16 2.56 -4.30
CA ARG A 22 7.20 1.13 -3.91
C ARG A 22 8.47 0.81 -3.14
N CYS A 23 8.35 0.12 -2.02
CA CYS A 23 9.49 -0.28 -1.22
C CYS A 23 10.44 -1.20 -2.02
N SER A 24 11.74 -0.90 -1.98
CA SER A 24 12.78 -1.72 -2.62
C SER A 24 12.92 -3.12 -2.00
N ALA A 25 12.61 -3.26 -0.71
CA ALA A 25 12.76 -4.50 0.05
C ALA A 25 11.45 -5.29 0.21
N CYS A 26 10.50 -4.81 1.02
CA CYS A 26 9.25 -5.55 1.31
C CYS A 26 8.20 -5.48 0.21
N LYS A 27 8.39 -4.61 -0.79
CA LYS A 27 7.47 -4.37 -1.91
C LYS A 27 6.12 -3.74 -1.55
N GLY A 28 5.90 -3.35 -0.30
CA GLY A 28 4.75 -2.49 0.06
C GLY A 28 4.77 -1.15 -0.68
N ILE A 29 3.60 -0.58 -0.90
CA ILE A 29 3.35 0.53 -1.81
C ILE A 29 2.73 1.69 -1.05
N TRP A 30 3.27 2.88 -1.27
CA TRP A 30 2.69 4.13 -0.85
C TRP A 30 2.04 4.81 -2.06
N PHE A 31 0.79 5.21 -1.86
CA PHE A 31 0.00 6.04 -2.77
C PHE A 31 -0.23 7.38 -2.09
N ASP A 32 0.06 8.48 -2.76
CA ASP A 32 -0.41 9.77 -2.30
C ASP A 32 -1.95 9.86 -2.43
N ARG A 33 -2.52 10.85 -1.75
CA ARG A 33 -3.98 11.03 -1.63
C ARG A 33 -4.68 11.03 -3.00
N GLY A 34 -5.54 10.03 -3.22
CA GLY A 34 -6.36 9.88 -4.43
C GLY A 34 -5.73 9.03 -5.55
N GLU A 35 -4.47 8.61 -5.41
CA GLU A 35 -3.78 7.83 -6.43
C GLU A 35 -4.25 6.37 -6.47
N ALA A 36 -4.46 5.76 -5.30
CA ALA A 36 -4.92 4.38 -5.18
C ALA A 36 -6.26 4.16 -5.91
N GLU A 37 -7.21 5.06 -5.70
CA GLU A 37 -8.51 5.06 -6.37
C GLU A 37 -8.37 5.16 -7.89
N THR A 38 -7.43 5.98 -8.37
CA THR A 38 -7.19 6.19 -9.81
C THR A 38 -6.56 4.95 -10.46
N LEU A 39 -5.71 4.23 -9.73
CA LEU A 39 -4.99 3.04 -10.22
C LEU A 39 -5.68 1.70 -9.88
N SER A 40 -6.91 1.74 -9.39
CA SER A 40 -7.68 0.57 -8.90
C SER A 40 -8.12 -0.43 -9.98
N ARG A 41 -7.81 -0.20 -11.26
CA ARG A 41 -8.15 -1.15 -12.33
C ARG A 41 -7.34 -2.43 -12.16
N LYS A 42 -8.00 -3.59 -12.20
CA LYS A 42 -7.37 -4.91 -11.96
C LYS A 42 -6.01 -5.11 -12.66
N TRP A 43 -5.93 -4.85 -13.96
CA TRP A 43 -4.69 -5.02 -14.74
C TRP A 43 -3.58 -4.04 -14.34
N ILE A 44 -3.92 -2.86 -13.82
CA ILE A 44 -2.96 -1.89 -13.27
C ILE A 44 -2.46 -2.38 -11.92
N ALA A 45 -3.36 -2.80 -11.03
CA ALA A 45 -3.02 -3.31 -9.72
C ALA A 45 -2.06 -4.52 -9.82
N GLU A 46 -2.38 -5.50 -10.67
CA GLU A 46 -1.51 -6.65 -10.95
C GLU A 46 -0.13 -6.25 -11.52
N PHE A 47 -0.03 -5.10 -12.20
CA PHE A 47 1.22 -4.60 -12.77
C PHE A 47 2.11 -3.88 -11.74
N ILE A 48 1.53 -3.10 -10.83
CA ILE A 48 2.29 -2.29 -9.87
C ILE A 48 2.53 -3.03 -8.54
N ASP A 49 1.65 -3.95 -8.17
CA ASP A 49 1.75 -4.73 -6.94
C ASP A 49 2.45 -6.07 -7.18
N THR A 50 3.75 -5.96 -7.47
CA THR A 50 4.61 -7.10 -7.84
C THR A 50 5.18 -7.84 -6.63
N GLY A 51 4.71 -7.52 -5.42
CA GLY A 51 5.23 -8.08 -4.17
C GLY A 51 4.74 -9.50 -3.91
N ASP A 52 5.45 -10.24 -3.05
CA ASP A 52 4.97 -11.53 -2.56
C ASP A 52 3.96 -11.31 -1.41
N PRO A 53 2.68 -11.70 -1.55
CA PRO A 53 1.69 -11.54 -0.49
C PRO A 53 2.09 -12.23 0.82
N ALA A 54 2.87 -13.31 0.77
CA ALA A 54 3.36 -13.97 1.98
C ALA A 54 4.39 -13.13 2.76
N ILE A 55 5.09 -12.20 2.08
CA ILE A 55 5.92 -11.18 2.75
C ILE A 55 5.01 -10.11 3.36
N GLY A 56 4.02 -9.63 2.60
CA GLY A 56 3.04 -8.65 3.07
C GLY A 56 2.34 -9.12 4.36
N HIS A 57 1.70 -10.29 4.33
CA HIS A 57 1.01 -10.87 5.48
C HIS A 57 1.86 -11.00 6.75
N LYS A 58 3.18 -11.21 6.64
CA LYS A 58 4.07 -11.24 7.82
C LYS A 58 4.20 -9.85 8.45
N LEU A 59 4.18 -8.80 7.63
CA LEU A 59 4.30 -7.40 8.03
C LEU A 59 2.98 -6.80 8.52
N ASN A 60 1.84 -7.46 8.31
CA ASN A 60 0.55 -7.07 8.90
C ASN A 60 0.59 -7.01 10.45
N THR A 61 1.56 -7.69 11.08
CA THR A 61 1.81 -7.61 12.53
C THR A 61 2.44 -6.29 12.98
N LEU A 62 3.06 -5.55 12.05
CA LEU A 62 3.52 -4.17 12.25
C LEU A 62 2.37 -3.23 11.90
N ASP A 63 1.47 -3.03 12.86
CA ASP A 63 0.20 -2.33 12.66
C ASP A 63 0.20 -0.88 13.16
N THR A 64 1.31 -0.43 13.75
CA THR A 64 1.51 0.94 14.21
C THR A 64 2.68 1.54 13.45
N ILE A 65 2.40 2.09 12.27
CA ILE A 65 3.42 2.66 11.39
C ILE A 65 3.19 4.18 11.15
N PRO A 66 4.28 4.97 11.06
CA PRO A 66 4.16 6.41 10.81
C PRO A 66 3.87 6.70 9.34
N CYS A 67 3.16 7.79 9.08
CA CYS A 67 3.03 8.34 7.73
C CYS A 67 4.43 8.79 7.24
N PRO A 68 4.88 8.33 6.07
CA PRO A 68 6.22 8.67 5.60
C PRO A 68 6.35 10.13 5.11
N ARG A 69 5.23 10.88 5.02
CA ARG A 69 5.20 12.30 4.65
C ARG A 69 5.21 13.24 5.88
N CYS A 70 4.47 12.92 6.96
CA CYS A 70 4.36 13.81 8.13
C CYS A 70 4.77 13.19 9.48
N GLY A 71 4.97 11.87 9.56
CA GLY A 71 5.38 11.18 10.78
C GLY A 71 4.26 10.79 11.75
N GLU A 72 3.04 11.28 11.55
CA GLU A 72 1.88 10.90 12.37
C GLU A 72 1.53 9.41 12.20
N THR A 73 1.11 8.75 13.26
CA THR A 73 0.68 7.35 13.21
C THR A 73 -0.52 7.19 12.28
N MET A 74 -0.42 6.27 11.32
CA MET A 74 -1.48 6.00 10.36
C MET A 74 -2.61 5.15 10.97
N LYS A 75 -3.83 5.35 10.49
CA LYS A 75 -4.99 4.54 10.87
C LYS A 75 -4.96 3.24 10.10
N ARG A 76 -5.29 2.15 10.78
CA ARG A 76 -5.44 0.84 10.15
C ARG A 76 -6.87 0.61 9.68
N PHE A 77 -7.02 0.12 8.45
CA PHE A 77 -8.26 -0.44 7.94
C PHE A 77 -8.17 -1.97 7.88
N LEU A 78 -9.29 -2.65 8.16
CA LEU A 78 -9.45 -4.10 8.11
C LEU A 78 -10.80 -4.41 7.47
N ASP A 79 -10.84 -5.32 6.50
CA ASP A 79 -12.08 -5.81 5.90
C ASP A 79 -12.75 -6.94 6.75
N ILE A 80 -13.95 -7.37 6.37
CA ILE A 80 -14.95 -8.14 7.15
C ILE A 80 -14.42 -9.47 7.71
N ASP A 81 -13.51 -10.14 7.02
CA ASP A 81 -12.87 -11.36 7.55
C ASP A 81 -11.58 -11.08 8.35
N GLY A 82 -11.21 -9.81 8.54
CA GLY A 82 -10.04 -9.33 9.28
C GLY A 82 -8.68 -9.79 8.73
N GLN A 83 -8.67 -10.69 7.74
CA GLN A 83 -7.50 -11.38 7.21
C GLN A 83 -7.29 -11.17 5.72
N GLN A 84 -8.32 -10.78 4.96
CA GLN A 84 -8.20 -10.72 3.51
C GLN A 84 -7.65 -9.37 3.02
N LEU A 85 -7.97 -8.27 3.70
CA LEU A 85 -7.49 -6.95 3.31
C LEU A 85 -7.20 -6.09 4.53
N GLN A 86 -5.96 -5.61 4.60
CA GLN A 86 -5.49 -4.59 5.50
C GLN A 86 -4.80 -3.51 4.67
N TYR A 87 -4.78 -2.28 5.18
CA TYR A 87 -3.94 -1.20 4.70
C TYR A 87 -3.94 -0.07 5.74
N GLU A 88 -2.96 0.81 5.66
CA GLU A 88 -2.84 1.95 6.57
C GLU A 88 -3.06 3.28 5.85
N THR A 89 -3.71 4.24 6.52
CA THR A 89 -4.09 5.52 5.93
C THR A 89 -3.65 6.71 6.77
N CYS A 90 -3.17 7.74 6.08
CA CYS A 90 -3.04 9.09 6.57
C CYS A 90 -4.07 9.96 5.85
N ASP A 91 -5.04 10.51 6.58
CA ASP A 91 -6.15 11.29 6.00
C ASP A 91 -5.69 12.44 5.10
N GLU A 92 -4.53 13.03 5.41
CA GLU A 92 -3.97 14.19 4.72
C GLU A 92 -3.09 13.81 3.52
N HIS A 93 -2.34 12.70 3.61
CA HIS A 93 -1.23 12.45 2.69
C HIS A 93 -1.42 11.24 1.79
N GLY A 94 -2.07 10.16 2.23
CA GLY A 94 -2.10 8.94 1.41
C GLY A 94 -2.34 7.64 2.15
N GLN A 95 -2.06 6.54 1.44
CA GLN A 95 -2.35 5.18 1.85
C GLN A 95 -1.12 4.29 1.64
N PHE A 96 -0.92 3.35 2.55
CA PHE A 96 0.10 2.33 2.45
C PHE A 96 -0.53 0.94 2.38
N PHE A 97 -0.13 0.15 1.39
CA PHE A 97 -0.52 -1.24 1.21
C PHE A 97 0.71 -2.12 1.37
N ASP A 98 0.65 -3.16 2.20
CA ASP A 98 1.66 -4.21 2.17
C ASP A 98 1.61 -4.95 0.83
N ALA A 99 2.69 -5.69 0.51
CA ALA A 99 2.78 -6.46 -0.73
C ALA A 99 1.55 -7.36 -0.92
N GLY A 100 0.89 -7.26 -2.08
CA GLY A 100 -0.30 -8.03 -2.44
C GLY A 100 -1.63 -7.39 -2.00
N GLU A 101 -1.63 -6.46 -1.06
CA GLU A 101 -2.87 -5.89 -0.52
C GLU A 101 -3.55 -4.93 -1.50
N PHE A 102 -2.79 -4.21 -2.33
CA PHE A 102 -3.39 -3.31 -3.31
C PHE A 102 -4.16 -4.07 -4.39
N THR A 103 -3.65 -5.23 -4.82
CA THR A 103 -4.39 -6.13 -5.73
C THR A 103 -5.72 -6.56 -5.12
N LEU A 104 -5.71 -6.98 -3.85
CA LEU A 104 -6.92 -7.40 -3.13
C LEU A 104 -7.92 -6.24 -2.96
N TRP A 105 -7.41 -5.04 -2.65
CA TRP A 105 -8.22 -3.83 -2.54
C TRP A 105 -8.85 -3.44 -3.89
N ALA A 106 -8.09 -3.49 -4.97
CA ALA A 106 -8.58 -3.20 -6.32
C ALA A 106 -9.69 -4.19 -6.74
N GLU A 107 -9.54 -5.48 -6.42
CA GLU A 107 -10.56 -6.49 -6.68
C GLU A 107 -11.85 -6.25 -5.87
N SER A 108 -11.74 -5.77 -4.63
CA SER A 108 -12.91 -5.51 -3.78
C SER A 108 -13.73 -4.31 -4.24
N GLN A 109 -13.18 -3.39 -5.05
CA GLN A 109 -13.93 -2.25 -5.61
C GLN A 109 -14.96 -2.65 -6.68
N TYR A 110 -14.93 -3.89 -7.16
CA TYR A 110 -15.83 -4.41 -8.20
C TYR A 110 -16.89 -5.38 -7.68
N LEU A 111 -16.98 -5.57 -6.35
CA LEU A 111 -17.95 -6.43 -5.68
C LEU A 111 -19.28 -5.71 -5.38
#